data_AF-A0M737-F1
#
_entry.id   AF-A0M737-F1
#
_cell.length_a   1.000
_cell.length_b   1.000
_cell.length_c   1.000
_cell.angle_alpha   90.00
_cell.angle_beta   90.00
_cell.angle_gamma   90.00
#
_symmetry.space_group_name_H-M   'P 1'
#
loop_
_entity.id
_entity.type
_entity.pdbx_description
1 polymer ?
#
loop_
_entity_poly.entity_id
_entity_poly.type
_entity_poly.pdbx_seq_one_letter_code
_entity_poly.pdbx_strand_id
1 'polypeptide(L)'
;MKENWLNRNYKWSVPLVSLIIVIIYLFASSGFGKISSDLAQAYADKELYQTAIDKANKDLRVIETIGKIQPIDKMTILNGEVNYSKDNKSVTSTIKVLGDKGKAKLDLIAHRNAKKWKYEQLNIRVINPTKSTQTIEVIKSEK
;
A
#
# COMPACT_ATOMS: atom_id res chain seq x y z
N MET A 1 -1.51 51.19 10.82
CA MET A 1 -1.70 49.73 10.64
C MET A 1 -1.14 49.35 9.28
N LYS A 2 -0.24 48.38 9.18
CA LYS A 2 0.39 47.94 7.91
C LYS A 2 -0.72 47.40 7.01
N GLU A 3 -0.92 47.98 5.83
CA GLU A 3 -1.91 47.45 4.88
C GLU A 3 -1.52 46.03 4.47
N ASN A 4 -2.48 45.11 4.57
CA ASN A 4 -2.31 43.72 4.18
C ASN A 4 -2.05 43.65 2.67
N TRP A 5 -1.02 42.91 2.24
CA TRP A 5 -0.64 42.77 0.82
C TRP A 5 -1.82 42.36 -0.07
N LEU A 6 -2.76 41.59 0.49
CA LEU A 6 -4.00 41.16 -0.14
C LEU A 6 -4.92 42.33 -0.57
N ASN A 7 -4.98 43.43 0.19
CA ASN A 7 -5.78 44.60 -0.20
C ASN A 7 -5.13 45.38 -1.34
N ARG A 8 -3.79 45.40 -1.38
CA ARG A 8 -3.02 46.13 -2.40
C ARG A 8 -3.05 45.44 -3.76
N ASN A 9 -3.05 44.10 -3.75
CA ASN A 9 -3.07 43.26 -4.95
C ASN A 9 -4.41 42.53 -5.15
N TYR A 10 -5.52 43.07 -4.65
CA TYR A 10 -6.86 42.48 -4.70
C TYR A 10 -7.26 41.92 -6.07
N LYS A 11 -6.92 42.64 -7.16
CA LYS A 11 -7.20 42.22 -8.56
C LYS A 11 -6.52 40.89 -8.93
N TRP A 12 -5.42 40.55 -8.27
CA TRP A 12 -4.65 39.32 -8.47
C TRP A 12 -4.88 38.28 -7.38
N SER A 13 -5.16 38.71 -6.14
CA SER A 13 -5.41 37.78 -5.04
C SER A 13 -6.74 37.06 -5.17
N VAL A 14 -7.78 37.72 -5.68
CA VAL A 14 -9.11 37.09 -5.90
C VAL A 14 -9.04 35.93 -6.91
N PRO A 15 -8.51 36.09 -8.13
CA PRO A 15 -8.39 34.98 -9.06
C PRO A 15 -7.43 33.89 -8.58
N LEU A 16 -6.40 34.23 -7.80
CA LEU A 16 -5.49 33.25 -7.22
C LEU A 16 -6.17 32.40 -6.14
N VAL A 17 -6.91 33.03 -5.23
CA VAL A 17 -7.65 32.33 -4.17
C VAL A 17 -8.76 31.47 -4.77
N SER A 18 -9.49 31.96 -5.77
CA SER A 18 -10.51 31.16 -6.45
C SER A 18 -9.90 29.93 -7.14
N LEU A 19 -8.75 30.09 -7.81
CA LEU A 19 -8.03 28.97 -8.42
C LEU A 19 -7.59 27.94 -7.37
N ILE A 20 -7.08 28.38 -6.21
CA ILE A 20 -6.70 27.49 -5.11
C ILE A 20 -7.93 26.72 -4.59
N ILE A 21 -9.08 27.37 -4.42
CA ILE A 21 -10.32 26.71 -3.97
C ILE A 21 -10.77 25.66 -5.00
N VAL A 22 -10.73 25.97 -6.29
CA VAL A 22 -11.07 25.02 -7.36
C VAL A 22 -10.12 23.82 -7.32
N ILE A 23 -8.82 24.06 -7.15
CA ILE A 23 -7.82 22.99 -7.02
C ILE A 23 -8.15 22.10 -5.81
N ILE A 24 -8.39 22.68 -4.62
CA ILE A 24 -8.75 21.93 -3.41
C ILE A 24 -10.03 21.11 -3.64
N TYR A 25 -11.04 21.69 -4.28
CA TYR A 25 -12.30 20.99 -4.59
C TYR A 25 -12.06 19.79 -5.52
N LEU A 26 -11.28 19.97 -6.58
CA LEU A 26 -10.90 18.89 -7.49
C LEU A 26 -10.13 17.79 -6.75
N PHE A 27 -9.16 18.15 -5.88
CA PHE A 27 -8.41 17.20 -5.06
C PHE A 27 -9.29 16.45 -4.04
N ALA A 28 -10.28 17.11 -3.43
CA ALA A 28 -11.22 16.46 -2.52
C ALA A 28 -12.13 15.47 -3.26
N SER A 29 -12.54 15.80 -4.49
CA SER A 29 -13.39 14.96 -5.33
C SER A 29 -12.68 13.79 -6.01
N SER A 30 -11.35 13.84 -6.16
CA SER A 30 -10.59 12.86 -6.98
C SER A 30 -10.34 11.51 -6.29
N GLY A 31 -10.89 11.28 -5.10
CA GLY A 31 -10.68 10.05 -4.34
C GLY A 31 -9.31 9.98 -3.64
N PHE A 32 -8.48 11.03 -3.72
CA PHE A 32 -7.18 11.10 -3.06
C PHE A 32 -7.27 10.91 -1.54
N GLY A 33 -8.37 11.39 -0.92
CA GLY A 33 -8.64 11.17 0.50
C GLY A 33 -8.74 9.69 0.90
N LYS A 34 -9.17 8.81 -0.02
CA LYS A 34 -9.20 7.36 0.23
C LYS A 34 -7.79 6.77 0.20
N ILE A 35 -6.96 7.19 -0.76
CA ILE A 35 -5.58 6.69 -0.88
C ILE A 35 -4.77 7.03 0.38
N SER A 36 -4.91 8.26 0.88
CA SER A 36 -4.21 8.69 2.10
C SER A 36 -4.71 7.94 3.35
N SER A 37 -6.02 7.70 3.48
CA SER A 37 -6.56 6.91 4.59
C SER A 37 -6.12 5.45 4.54
N ASP A 38 -6.09 4.85 3.35
CA ASP A 38 -5.68 3.45 3.16
C ASP A 38 -4.20 3.25 3.49
N LEU A 39 -3.33 4.19 3.09
CA LEU A 39 -1.91 4.18 3.46
C LEU A 39 -1.70 4.38 4.96
N ALA A 40 -2.46 5.27 5.59
CA ALA A 40 -2.40 5.49 7.04
C ALA A 40 -2.85 4.24 7.81
N GLN A 41 -3.88 3.55 7.34
CA GLN A 41 -4.35 2.29 7.91
C GLN A 41 -3.31 1.18 7.74
N ALA A 42 -2.72 1.04 6.55
CA ALA A 42 -1.65 0.07 6.28
C ALA A 42 -0.42 0.28 7.18
N TYR A 43 -0.10 1.54 7.47
CA TYR A 43 0.98 1.91 8.39
C TYR A 43 0.69 1.46 9.83
N ALA A 44 -0.58 1.53 10.26
CA ALA A 44 -1.01 1.08 11.58
C ALA A 44 -1.08 -0.46 11.67
N ASP A 45 -1.50 -1.14 10.61
CA ASP A 45 -1.69 -2.59 10.55
C ASP A 45 -0.38 -3.37 10.29
N LYS A 46 0.67 -3.13 11.07
CA LYS A 46 1.96 -3.83 10.90
C LYS A 46 1.85 -5.36 11.01
N GLU A 47 0.96 -5.85 11.88
CA GLU A 47 0.73 -7.28 12.11
C GLU A 47 0.26 -8.01 10.84
N LEU A 48 -0.50 -7.33 9.96
CA LEU A 48 -0.96 -7.86 8.69
C LEU A 48 0.22 -8.25 7.80
N TYR A 49 1.23 -7.38 7.71
CA TYR A 49 2.37 -7.63 6.83
C TYR A 49 3.39 -8.57 7.46
N GLN A 50 3.65 -8.44 8.77
CA GLN A 50 4.55 -9.35 9.49
C GLN A 50 4.07 -10.79 9.41
N THR A 51 2.79 -11.04 9.70
CA THR A 51 2.20 -12.38 9.64
C THR A 51 2.23 -12.94 8.22
N ALA A 52 2.05 -12.10 7.20
CA ALA A 52 2.13 -12.49 5.79
C ALA A 52 3.56 -12.94 5.41
N ILE A 53 4.58 -12.18 5.84
CA ILE A 53 5.98 -12.52 5.63
C ILE A 53 6.36 -13.80 6.37
N ASP A 54 5.93 -13.96 7.62
CA ASP A 54 6.19 -15.16 8.41
C ASP A 54 5.57 -16.41 7.78
N LYS A 55 4.40 -16.28 7.16
CA LYS A 55 3.77 -17.36 6.38
C LYS A 55 4.57 -17.66 5.12
N ALA A 56 4.99 -16.65 4.36
CA ALA A 56 5.82 -16.83 3.16
C ALA A 56 7.18 -17.46 3.50
N ASN A 57 7.80 -17.09 4.62
CA ASN A 57 9.06 -17.65 5.10
C ASN A 57 8.96 -19.08 5.64
N LYS A 58 7.75 -19.66 5.73
CA LYS A 58 7.54 -21.08 6.06
C LYS A 58 7.40 -21.95 4.81
N ASP A 59 7.23 -21.35 3.63
CA ASP A 59 7.12 -22.07 2.36
C ASP A 59 8.51 -22.33 1.78
N LEU A 60 8.88 -23.61 1.66
CA LEU A 60 10.18 -24.02 1.13
C LEU A 60 10.43 -23.47 -0.29
N ARG A 61 9.39 -23.37 -1.13
CA ARG A 61 9.52 -22.86 -2.51
C ARG A 61 9.93 -21.38 -2.51
N VAL A 62 9.45 -20.61 -1.54
CA VAL A 62 9.82 -19.19 -1.37
C VAL A 62 11.29 -19.08 -0.96
N ILE A 63 11.72 -19.87 0.04
CA ILE A 63 13.11 -19.87 0.54
C ILE A 63 14.09 -20.34 -0.54
N GLU A 64 13.71 -21.35 -1.32
CA GLU A 64 14.53 -21.86 -2.41
C GLU A 64 14.70 -20.81 -3.51
N THR A 65 13.61 -20.15 -3.90
CA THR A 65 13.58 -19.24 -5.05
C THR A 65 14.15 -17.85 -4.75
N ILE A 66 13.75 -17.22 -3.63
CA ILE A 66 14.15 -15.84 -3.29
C ILE A 66 14.91 -15.73 -1.97
N GLY A 67 15.06 -16.81 -1.20
CA GLY A 67 15.69 -16.79 0.12
C GLY A 67 14.71 -16.39 1.23
N LYS A 68 15.22 -16.23 2.45
CA LYS A 68 14.40 -15.76 3.56
C LYS A 68 14.05 -14.29 3.33
N ILE A 69 12.76 -13.97 3.38
CA ILE A 69 12.26 -12.61 3.26
C ILE A 69 12.59 -11.85 4.54
N GLN A 70 13.23 -10.69 4.39
CA GLN A 70 13.56 -9.81 5.51
C GLN A 70 12.30 -9.10 6.03
N PRO A 71 12.26 -8.72 7.32
CA PRO A 71 11.22 -7.85 7.84
C PRO A 71 11.12 -6.57 6.99
N ILE A 72 9.90 -6.15 6.67
CA ILE A 72 9.68 -4.96 5.84
C ILE A 72 9.67 -3.69 6.68
N ASP A 73 10.24 -2.64 6.12
CA ASP A 73 10.14 -1.29 6.66
C ASP A 73 8.85 -0.58 6.21
N LYS A 74 8.48 0.46 6.95
CA LYS A 74 7.31 1.30 6.66
C LYS A 74 7.35 1.91 5.25
N MET A 75 8.54 2.29 4.78
CA MET A 75 8.72 2.86 3.43
C MET A 75 8.37 1.86 2.32
N THR A 76 8.54 0.57 2.57
CA THR A 76 8.20 -0.49 1.62
C THR A 76 6.69 -0.60 1.43
N ILE A 77 5.92 -0.38 2.50
CA ILE A 77 4.45 -0.35 2.46
C ILE A 77 3.98 0.88 1.67
N LEU A 78 4.60 2.05 1.90
CA LEU A 78 4.26 3.30 1.19
C LEU A 78 4.56 3.24 -0.31
N ASN A 79 5.59 2.51 -0.71
CA ASN A 79 5.94 2.29 -2.13
C ASN A 79 5.15 1.15 -2.78
N GLY A 80 4.22 0.55 -2.03
CA GLY A 80 3.31 -0.49 -2.51
C GLY A 80 1.96 0.08 -2.93
N GLU A 81 1.08 -0.84 -3.31
CA GLU A 81 -0.33 -0.58 -3.51
C GLU A 81 -1.10 -1.15 -2.33
N VAL A 82 -2.04 -0.40 -1.78
CA VAL A 82 -2.94 -0.86 -0.73
C VAL A 82 -4.32 -0.28 -0.98
N ASN A 83 -5.32 -1.14 -0.87
CA ASN A 83 -6.71 -0.76 -1.05
C ASN A 83 -7.53 -1.43 0.06
N TYR A 84 -8.08 -0.61 0.94
CA TYR A 84 -9.03 -1.07 1.94
C TYR A 84 -10.46 -0.95 1.40
N SER A 85 -11.28 -1.92 1.79
CA SER A 85 -12.70 -1.97 1.45
C SER A 85 -13.50 -2.55 2.59
N LYS A 86 -14.84 -2.42 2.50
CA LYS A 86 -15.79 -2.92 3.50
C LYS A 86 -15.45 -2.42 4.92
N ASP A 87 -15.32 -1.10 5.07
CA ASP A 87 -14.98 -0.42 6.33
C ASP A 87 -13.67 -0.92 6.96
N ASN A 88 -12.60 -0.98 6.16
CA ASN A 88 -11.26 -1.47 6.57
C ASN A 88 -11.24 -2.93 7.05
N LYS A 89 -12.27 -3.72 6.73
CA LYS A 89 -12.33 -5.16 7.05
C LYS A 89 -11.76 -6.03 5.94
N SER A 90 -11.52 -5.49 4.76
CA SER A 90 -10.88 -6.20 3.67
C SER A 90 -9.74 -5.36 3.13
N VAL A 91 -8.62 -6.02 2.82
CA VAL A 91 -7.43 -5.36 2.28
C VAL A 91 -6.87 -6.17 1.12
N THR A 92 -6.60 -5.46 0.04
CA THR A 92 -5.80 -5.95 -1.08
C THR A 92 -4.53 -5.12 -1.09
N SER A 93 -3.37 -5.78 -1.02
CA SER A 93 -2.10 -5.06 -1.01
C SER A 93 -1.03 -5.77 -1.84
N THR A 94 -0.23 -4.97 -2.53
CA THR A 94 0.95 -5.41 -3.28
C THR A 94 2.16 -4.62 -2.79
N ILE A 95 3.13 -5.29 -2.18
CA ILE A 95 4.37 -4.65 -1.71
C ILE A 95 5.59 -5.34 -2.31
N LYS A 96 6.70 -4.60 -2.47
CA LYS A 96 7.97 -5.21 -2.86
C LYS A 96 8.61 -5.86 -1.62
N VAL A 97 9.17 -7.05 -1.76
CA VAL A 97 9.88 -7.74 -0.69
C VAL A 97 11.27 -8.15 -1.15
N LEU A 98 12.21 -8.16 -0.21
CA LEU A 98 13.60 -8.55 -0.43
C LEU A 98 13.85 -9.85 0.31
N GLY A 99 14.28 -10.86 -0.44
CA GLY A 99 14.82 -12.09 0.13
C GLY A 99 16.33 -12.17 -0.08
N ASP A 100 17.00 -13.02 0.68
CA ASP A 100 18.46 -13.14 0.65
C ASP A 100 19.05 -13.46 -0.74
N LYS A 101 18.26 -14.06 -1.63
CA LYS A 101 18.69 -14.46 -2.98
C LYS A 101 18.09 -13.60 -4.09
N GLY A 102 17.13 -12.73 -3.80
CA GLY A 102 16.43 -11.99 -4.85
C GLY A 102 15.29 -11.08 -4.40
N LYS A 103 14.66 -10.43 -5.38
CA LYS A 103 13.55 -9.49 -5.17
C LYS A 103 12.24 -10.09 -5.64
N ALA A 104 11.16 -9.82 -4.91
CA ALA A 104 9.82 -10.23 -5.30
C ALA A 104 8.77 -9.15 -4.97
N LYS A 105 7.55 -9.37 -5.44
CA LYS A 105 6.35 -8.70 -4.94
C LYS A 105 5.54 -9.69 -4.12
N LEU A 106 5.08 -9.24 -2.97
CA LEU A 106 4.09 -9.94 -2.17
C LEU A 106 2.71 -9.35 -2.50
N ASP A 107 1.84 -10.18 -3.07
CA ASP A 107 0.44 -9.85 -3.28
C ASP A 107 -0.40 -10.57 -2.21
N LEU A 108 -1.23 -9.82 -1.50
CA LEU A 108 -2.09 -10.38 -0.46
C LEU A 108 -3.52 -9.87 -0.57
N ILE A 109 -4.45 -10.76 -0.24
CA ILE A 109 -5.85 -10.45 -0.01
C ILE A 109 -6.20 -11.00 1.38
N ALA A 110 -6.66 -10.14 2.27
CA ALA A 110 -7.01 -10.53 3.63
C ALA A 110 -8.30 -9.89 4.12
N HIS A 111 -8.99 -10.61 5.00
CA HIS A 111 -10.19 -10.18 5.67
C HIS A 111 -9.98 -10.15 7.18
N ARG A 112 -10.38 -9.06 7.81
CA ARG A 112 -10.38 -8.90 9.26
C ARG A 112 -11.59 -9.61 9.83
N ASN A 113 -11.35 -10.63 10.64
CA ASN A 113 -12.37 -11.26 11.47
C ASN A 113 -12.07 -10.92 12.93
N ALA A 114 -12.94 -10.09 13.53
CA ALA A 114 -12.74 -9.48 14.84
C ALA A 114 -11.37 -8.77 14.98
N LYS A 115 -10.41 -9.40 15.67
CA LYS A 115 -9.06 -8.85 15.90
C LYS A 115 -7.96 -9.49 15.06
N LYS A 116 -8.27 -10.50 14.23
CA LYS A 116 -7.27 -11.26 13.46
C LYS A 116 -7.48 -11.12 11.95
N TRP A 117 -6.39 -11.10 11.20
CA TRP A 117 -6.40 -11.14 9.74
C TRP A 117 -6.45 -12.60 9.25
N LYS A 118 -7.42 -12.90 8.39
CA LYS A 118 -7.53 -14.16 7.65
C LYS A 118 -7.13 -13.89 6.20
N TYR A 119 -6.12 -14.61 5.72
CA TYR A 119 -5.62 -14.46 4.36
C TYR A 119 -6.45 -15.33 3.43
N GLU A 120 -7.06 -14.72 2.43
CA GLU A 120 -7.72 -15.43 1.33
C GLU A 120 -6.67 -15.85 0.29
N GLN A 121 -5.78 -14.93 -0.05
CA GLN A 121 -4.71 -15.11 -1.02
C GLN A 121 -3.39 -14.56 -0.49
N LEU A 122 -2.30 -15.28 -0.73
CA LEU A 122 -0.94 -14.85 -0.42
C LEU A 122 0.01 -15.38 -1.50
N ASN A 123 0.49 -14.49 -2.37
CA ASN A 123 1.32 -14.86 -3.52
C ASN A 123 2.65 -14.11 -3.51
N ILE A 124 3.72 -14.80 -3.88
CA ILE A 124 5.05 -14.23 -4.07
C ILE A 124 5.37 -14.23 -5.57
N ARG A 125 5.41 -13.05 -6.19
CA ARG A 125 5.81 -12.86 -7.58
C ARG A 125 7.28 -12.51 -7.67
N VAL A 126 8.10 -13.43 -8.16
CA VAL A 126 9.54 -13.24 -8.30
C VAL A 126 9.81 -12.31 -9.47
N ILE A 127 10.57 -11.24 -9.21
CA ILE A 127 10.99 -10.29 -10.24
C ILE A 127 12.35 -10.77 -10.76
N ASN A 128 12.35 -11.45 -11.91
CA ASN A 128 13.58 -11.92 -12.53
C ASN A 128 13.90 -11.05 -13.76
N PRO A 129 15.09 -10.43 -13.86
CA PRO A 129 15.44 -9.57 -14.99
C PRO A 129 15.66 -10.32 -16.31
N THR A 130 15.91 -11.64 -16.29
CA THR A 130 16.33 -12.40 -17.49
C THR A 130 15.37 -13.50 -17.96
N LYS A 131 14.37 -13.89 -17.15
CA LYS A 131 13.34 -14.89 -17.51
C LYS A 131 11.98 -14.47 -16.92
N SER A 132 10.90 -14.92 -17.56
CA SER A 132 9.48 -14.64 -17.25
C SER A 132 9.14 -14.58 -15.75
N THR A 133 8.14 -13.76 -15.39
CA THR A 133 7.67 -13.63 -14.00
C THR A 133 7.14 -14.95 -13.46
N GLN A 134 7.74 -15.46 -12.38
CA GLN A 134 7.28 -16.66 -11.67
C GLN A 134 6.42 -16.26 -10.48
N THR A 135 5.25 -16.89 -10.32
CA THR A 135 4.35 -16.66 -9.17
C THR A 135 4.30 -17.91 -8.30
N ILE A 136 4.53 -17.75 -7.01
CA ILE A 136 4.43 -18.79 -6.00
C ILE A 136 3.19 -18.51 -5.16
N GLU A 137 2.16 -19.37 -5.26
CA GLU A 137 0.95 -19.30 -4.43
C GLU A 137 1.24 -19.93 -3.05
N VAL A 138 1.30 -19.11 -2.01
CA VAL A 138 1.57 -19.54 -0.61
C VAL A 138 0.26 -19.91 0.09
N ILE A 139 -0.81 -19.14 -0.15
CA ILE A 139 -2.16 -19.46 0.32
C ILE A 139 -3.12 -19.29 -0.84
N LYS A 140 -3.90 -20.34 -1.09
CA LYS A 140 -5.05 -20.34 -1.97
C LYS A 140 -6.24 -20.82 -1.17
N SER A 141 -7.15 -19.91 -0.79
CA SER A 141 -8.44 -20.34 -0.27
C SER A 141 -9.27 -20.86 -1.45
N GLU A 142 -9.66 -22.13 -1.40
CA GLU A 142 -10.72 -22.63 -2.27
C GLU A 142 -12.02 -21.89 -1.94
N LYS A 143 -12.68 -21.41 -2.99
CA LYS A 143 -13.96 -20.70 -2.93
C LYS A 143 -15.08 -21.63 -2.50
#